data_AF-A0A7C3TV54-F1
#
_entry.id   AF-A0A7C3TV54-F1
#
_cell.length_a   1.000
_cell.length_b   1.000
_cell.length_c   1.000
_cell.angle_alpha   90.00
_cell.angle_beta   90.00
_cell.angle_gamma   90.00
#
_symmetry.space_group_name_H-M   'P 1'
#
loop_
_entity.id
_entity.type
_entity.pdbx_description
1 polymer ?
#
loop_
_entity_poly.entity_id
_entity_poly.type
_entity_poly.pdbx_seq_one_letter_code
_entity_poly.pdbx_strand_id
1 'polypeptide(L)'
;MKKECKAIMPLMEDFCLGALPPGEAERVQGHLSRCPSCAQVEEETARLLALLNRDKDGWADPGEVFWEGMRMRIMEEVRRRGKDVSAARRIFRGFGTFFPRPAYAWATALLLLVFLPLFMIRLFDFSSNPPASSVAVLPRATEGEKTPWVSPPEPLPKVLASLTENESRRLAERMTLRLGRVLSSEEAPFSPAEEKAHWNIHRLLEGLEEEELEVLIKKLEPEKSAGLMEEQPYVC
;
A
#
# COMPACT_ATOMS: atom_id res chain seq x y z
N MET A 1 2.74 36.85 9.95
CA MET A 1 1.52 36.27 9.35
C MET A 1 1.42 34.73 9.44
N LYS A 2 2.50 33.94 9.42
CA LYS A 2 2.41 32.45 9.47
C LYS A 2 1.73 31.83 10.72
N LYS A 3 1.75 32.50 11.88
CA LYS A 3 1.20 31.93 13.14
C LYS A 3 -0.33 31.85 13.13
N GLU A 4 -1.01 32.84 12.57
CA GLU A 4 -2.47 32.85 12.51
C GLU A 4 -3.01 31.85 11.49
N CYS A 5 -2.35 31.72 10.33
CA CYS A 5 -2.71 30.70 9.33
C CYS A 5 -2.71 29.30 9.94
N LYS A 6 -1.71 28.97 10.77
CA LYS A 6 -1.63 27.66 11.44
C LYS A 6 -2.80 27.41 12.41
N ALA A 7 -3.32 28.47 13.03
CA ALA A 7 -4.46 28.36 13.93
C ALA A 7 -5.80 28.26 13.19
N ILE A 8 -5.91 28.84 11.99
CA ILE A 8 -7.13 28.82 11.16
C ILE A 8 -7.24 27.54 10.33
N MET A 9 -6.14 26.98 9.84
CA MET A 9 -6.14 25.75 9.03
C MET A 9 -6.98 24.58 9.59
N PRO A 10 -6.91 24.20 10.88
CA PRO A 10 -7.74 23.11 11.40
C PRO A 10 -9.24 23.45 11.44
N LEU A 11 -9.61 24.73 11.40
CA LEU A 11 -11.01 25.18 11.38
C LEU A 11 -11.57 25.27 9.95
N MET A 12 -10.72 25.15 8.92
CA MET A 12 -11.13 25.36 7.53
C MET A 12 -12.14 24.32 7.06
N GLU A 13 -11.99 23.06 7.48
CA GLU A 13 -12.90 21.97 7.11
C GLU A 13 -14.31 22.23 7.66
N ASP A 14 -14.42 22.51 8.97
CA ASP A 14 -15.70 22.83 9.62
C ASP A 14 -16.31 24.13 9.06
N PHE A 15 -15.49 25.11 8.67
CA PHE A 15 -15.96 26.33 8.00
C PHE A 15 -16.62 26.01 6.66
N CYS A 16 -15.94 25.23 5.81
CA CYS A 16 -16.45 24.87 4.48
C CYS A 16 -17.71 23.99 4.55
N LEU A 17 -17.85 23.19 5.62
CA LEU A 17 -19.04 22.38 5.89
C LEU A 17 -20.17 23.16 6.58
N GLY A 18 -19.95 24.41 6.99
CA GLY A 18 -20.93 25.20 7.75
C GLY A 18 -21.18 24.69 9.17
N ALA A 19 -20.22 23.95 9.74
CA ALA A 19 -20.31 23.36 11.08
C ALA A 19 -19.71 24.23 12.19
N LEU A 20 -19.04 25.34 11.86
CA LEU A 20 -18.45 26.23 12.85
C LEU A 20 -19.49 27.05 13.63
N PRO A 21 -19.27 27.28 14.94
CA PRO A 21 -20.01 28.29 15.71
C PRO A 21 -19.82 29.69 15.10
N PRO A 22 -20.82 30.59 15.23
CA PRO A 22 -20.80 31.89 14.55
C PRO A 22 -19.57 32.75 14.90
N GLY A 23 -19.13 32.77 16.16
CA GLY A 23 -17.95 33.56 16.56
C GLY A 23 -16.63 33.04 15.97
N GLU A 24 -16.52 31.74 15.71
CA GLU A 24 -15.34 31.17 15.06
C GLU A 24 -15.41 31.36 13.54
N ALA A 25 -16.61 31.23 12.95
CA ALA A 25 -16.84 31.51 11.53
C ALA A 25 -16.48 32.96 11.17
N GLU A 26 -16.89 33.95 11.98
CA GLU A 26 -16.50 35.35 11.80
C GLU A 26 -14.99 35.54 11.87
N ARG A 27 -14.31 34.84 12.78
CA ARG A 27 -12.85 34.89 12.91
C ARG A 27 -12.15 34.31 11.68
N VAL A 28 -12.63 33.19 11.15
CA VAL A 28 -12.11 32.60 9.91
C VAL A 28 -12.35 33.55 8.73
N GLN A 29 -13.57 34.05 8.58
CA GLN A 29 -13.93 35.00 7.52
C GLN A 29 -13.08 36.28 7.56
N GLY A 30 -12.85 36.83 8.77
CA GLY A 30 -11.96 37.96 8.98
C GLY A 30 -10.52 37.67 8.56
N HIS A 31 -10.02 36.45 8.79
CA HIS A 31 -8.69 36.04 8.33
C HIS A 31 -8.64 35.87 6.81
N LEU A 32 -9.64 35.22 6.20
CA LEU A 32 -9.74 35.03 4.75
C LEU A 32 -9.71 36.36 3.99
N SER A 33 -10.38 37.39 4.52
CA SER A 33 -10.36 38.75 3.93
C SER A 33 -8.97 39.40 3.90
N ARG A 34 -8.04 38.95 4.76
CA ARG A 34 -6.69 39.53 4.92
C ARG A 34 -5.58 38.66 4.35
N CYS A 35 -5.84 37.37 4.13
CA CYS A 35 -4.83 36.39 3.76
C CYS A 35 -5.19 35.67 2.45
N PRO A 36 -4.64 36.12 1.30
CA PRO A 36 -4.95 35.54 -0.01
C PRO A 36 -4.64 34.04 -0.12
N SER A 37 -3.58 33.57 0.54
CA SER A 37 -3.22 32.15 0.51
C SER A 37 -4.26 31.26 1.22
N CYS A 38 -4.85 31.74 2.32
CA CYS A 38 -5.91 31.00 3.00
C CYS A 38 -7.24 31.09 2.25
N ALA A 39 -7.51 32.23 1.59
CA ALA A 39 -8.66 32.37 0.69
C ALA A 39 -8.59 31.40 -0.50
N GLN A 40 -7.41 31.21 -1.09
CA GLN A 40 -7.23 30.23 -2.17
C GLN A 40 -7.53 28.79 -1.70
N VAL A 41 -7.07 28.41 -0.51
CA VAL A 41 -7.34 27.07 0.05
C VAL A 41 -8.84 26.88 0.31
N GLU A 42 -9.52 27.91 0.81
CA GLU A 42 -10.98 27.88 1.00
C GLU A 42 -11.70 27.71 -0.33
N GLU A 43 -11.32 28.48 -1.37
CA GLU A 43 -11.91 28.36 -2.70
C GLU A 43 -11.68 26.98 -3.32
N GLU A 44 -10.48 26.43 -3.20
CA GLU A 44 -10.16 25.07 -3.67
C GLU A 44 -10.99 24.00 -2.93
N THR A 45 -11.13 24.13 -1.60
CA THR A 45 -11.93 23.22 -0.79
C THR A 45 -13.42 23.33 -1.12
N ALA A 46 -13.93 24.55 -1.30
CA ALA A 46 -15.31 24.81 -1.71
C ALA A 46 -15.61 24.23 -3.10
N ARG A 47 -14.68 24.33 -4.06
CA ARG A 47 -14.81 23.69 -5.37
C ARG A 47 -14.86 22.16 -5.27
N LEU A 48 -14.03 21.55 -4.43
CA LEU A 48 -14.05 20.10 -4.20
C LEU A 48 -15.37 19.64 -3.58
N LEU A 49 -15.86 20.37 -2.58
CA LEU A 49 -17.17 20.09 -1.97
C LEU A 49 -18.32 20.30 -2.96
N ALA A 50 -18.23 21.30 -3.84
CA ALA A 50 -19.22 21.49 -4.90
C ALA A 50 -19.25 20.32 -5.88
N LEU A 51 -18.08 19.76 -6.25
CA LEU A 51 -18.00 18.55 -7.09
C LEU A 51 -18.61 17.33 -6.39
N LEU A 52 -18.33 17.14 -5.10
CA LEU A 52 -18.91 16.04 -4.31
C LEU A 52 -20.43 16.19 -4.13
N ASN A 53 -20.92 17.43 -3.99
CA ASN A 53 -22.33 17.71 -3.85
C ASN A 53 -23.09 17.72 -5.18
N ARG A 54 -22.42 17.92 -6.32
CA ARG A 54 -23.07 17.99 -7.64
C ARG A 54 -23.86 16.72 -7.96
N ASP A 55 -23.34 15.58 -7.52
CA ASP A 55 -23.93 14.28 -7.81
C ASP A 55 -24.80 13.77 -6.65
N LYS A 56 -25.01 14.56 -5.58
CA LYS A 56 -25.84 14.14 -4.42
C LYS A 56 -27.25 13.73 -4.82
N ASP A 57 -27.85 14.44 -5.78
CA ASP A 57 -29.21 14.15 -6.23
C ASP A 57 -29.30 12.83 -7.04
N GLY A 58 -28.16 12.36 -7.57
CA GLY A 58 -28.07 11.09 -8.31
C GLY A 58 -27.66 9.89 -7.46
N TRP A 59 -27.18 10.12 -6.24
CA TRP A 59 -26.84 9.04 -5.32
C TRP A 59 -28.13 8.58 -4.63
N ALA A 60 -28.77 7.57 -5.22
CA ALA A 60 -29.83 6.84 -4.52
C ALA A 60 -29.26 6.37 -3.17
N ASP A 61 -29.90 6.77 -2.07
CA ASP A 61 -29.54 6.27 -0.75
C ASP A 61 -29.56 4.74 -0.82
N PRO A 62 -28.41 4.06 -0.60
CA PRO A 62 -28.34 2.60 -0.67
C PRO A 62 -29.20 1.90 0.39
N GLY A 63 -29.82 2.67 1.28
CA GLY A 63 -30.80 2.20 2.25
C GLY A 63 -30.15 1.74 3.55
N GLU A 64 -30.97 1.63 4.60
CA GLU A 64 -30.51 1.37 5.96
C GLU A 64 -29.73 0.05 6.09
N VAL A 65 -30.09 -0.96 5.29
CA VAL A 65 -29.44 -2.29 5.26
C VAL A 65 -27.97 -2.19 4.82
N PHE A 66 -27.67 -1.37 3.81
CA PHE A 66 -26.30 -1.16 3.36
C PHE A 66 -25.46 -0.50 4.46
N TRP A 67 -25.99 0.56 5.07
CA TRP A 67 -25.31 1.30 6.13
C TRP A 67 -25.07 0.44 7.36
N GLU A 68 -26.03 -0.40 7.76
CA GLU A 68 -25.86 -1.34 8.87
C GLU A 68 -24.80 -2.40 8.56
N GLY A 69 -24.81 -2.98 7.36
CA GLY A 69 -23.78 -3.91 6.91
C GLY A 69 -22.39 -3.28 6.91
N MET A 70 -22.27 -2.02 6.46
CA MET A 70 -21.00 -1.30 6.49
C MET A 70 -20.55 -0.99 7.92
N ARG A 71 -21.45 -0.52 8.80
CA ARG A 71 -21.15 -0.31 10.24
C ARG A 71 -20.64 -1.58 10.89
N MET A 72 -21.29 -2.71 10.64
CA MET A 72 -20.88 -4.00 11.20
C MET A 72 -19.49 -4.43 10.73
N ARG A 73 -19.16 -4.24 9.44
CA ARG A 73 -17.80 -4.53 8.91
C ARG A 73 -16.74 -3.61 9.52
N ILE A 74 -17.02 -2.32 9.64
CA ILE A 74 -16.11 -1.35 10.27
C ILE A 74 -15.88 -1.74 11.74
N MET A 75 -16.94 -2.04 12.48
CA MET A 75 -16.84 -2.43 13.89
C MET A 75 -16.10 -3.76 14.07
N GLU A 76 -16.28 -4.72 13.17
CA GLU A 76 -15.53 -5.97 13.21
C GLU A 76 -14.05 -5.77 12.90
N GLU A 77 -13.71 -4.91 11.92
CA GLU A 77 -12.33 -4.58 11.60
C GLU A 77 -11.66 -3.81 12.74
N VAL A 78 -12.37 -2.85 13.36
CA VAL A 78 -11.89 -2.15 14.56
C VAL A 78 -11.70 -3.13 15.73
N ARG A 79 -12.59 -4.12 15.89
CA ARG A 79 -12.45 -5.16 16.93
C ARG A 79 -11.25 -6.08 16.64
N ARG A 80 -11.01 -6.45 15.39
CA ARG A 80 -9.85 -7.24 14.96
C ARG A 80 -8.55 -6.49 15.22
N ARG A 81 -8.41 -5.29 14.67
CA ARG A 81 -7.22 -4.43 14.88
C ARG A 81 -7.04 -4.05 16.35
N GLY A 82 -8.14 -3.78 17.05
CA GLY A 82 -8.13 -3.47 18.48
C GLY A 82 -7.56 -4.59 19.34
N LYS A 83 -7.76 -5.87 18.96
CA LYS A 83 -7.13 -7.01 19.64
C LYS A 83 -5.61 -6.99 19.47
N ASP A 84 -5.11 -6.70 18.27
CA ASP A 84 -3.68 -6.65 17.97
C ASP A 84 -2.98 -5.47 18.63
N VAL A 85 -3.61 -4.29 18.59
CA VAL A 85 -3.06 -3.08 19.23
C VAL A 85 -3.17 -3.16 20.75
N SER A 86 -4.13 -3.91 21.31
CA SER A 86 -4.26 -4.06 22.77
C SER A 86 -3.09 -4.82 23.40
N ALA A 87 -2.48 -5.78 22.69
CA ALA A 87 -1.32 -6.52 23.21
C ALA A 87 -0.08 -5.63 23.29
N ALA A 88 0.25 -4.93 22.19
CA ALA A 88 1.37 -3.99 22.15
C ALA A 88 1.15 -2.81 23.11
N ARG A 89 -0.06 -2.25 23.16
CA ARG A 89 -0.39 -1.14 24.07
C ARG A 89 -0.42 -1.58 25.54
N ARG A 90 -0.76 -2.82 25.87
CA ARG A 90 -0.68 -3.36 27.24
C ARG A 90 0.77 -3.53 27.70
N ILE A 91 1.66 -3.97 26.80
CA ILE A 91 3.11 -4.06 27.06
C ILE A 91 3.71 -2.67 27.27
N PHE A 92 3.39 -1.69 26.40
CA PHE A 92 3.88 -0.32 26.53
C PHE A 92 3.23 0.47 27.67
N ARG A 93 1.97 0.20 28.02
CA ARG A 93 1.29 0.85 29.15
C ARG A 93 1.84 0.37 30.50
N GLY A 94 2.32 -0.88 30.58
CA GLY A 94 3.10 -1.35 31.74
C GLY A 94 4.43 -0.62 31.88
N PHE A 95 5.15 -0.42 30.78
CA PHE A 95 6.42 0.32 30.76
C PHE A 95 6.26 1.83 31.07
N GLY A 96 5.17 2.45 30.63
CA GLY A 96 4.88 3.87 30.89
C GLY A 96 4.71 4.20 32.38
N THR A 97 4.22 3.26 33.19
CA THR A 97 4.12 3.40 34.65
C THR A 97 5.41 3.07 35.41
N PHE A 98 6.41 2.43 34.79
CA PHE A 98 7.69 2.14 35.43
C PHE A 98 8.67 3.33 35.39
N PHE A 99 8.49 4.29 34.47
CA PHE A 99 9.32 5.50 34.37
C PHE A 99 8.54 6.82 34.54
N PRO A 100 7.73 7.03 35.59
CA PRO A 100 6.86 8.20 35.69
C PRO A 100 7.55 9.46 36.21
N ARG A 101 8.88 9.45 36.43
CA ARG A 101 9.61 10.64 36.90
C ARG A 101 10.61 11.10 35.85
N PRO A 102 10.54 12.36 35.39
CA PRO A 102 11.46 12.90 34.39
C PRO A 102 12.93 12.77 34.82
N ALA A 103 13.21 12.70 36.11
CA ALA A 103 14.56 12.47 36.65
C ALA A 103 15.20 11.15 36.20
N TYR A 104 14.43 10.06 36.07
CA TYR A 104 14.99 8.78 35.61
C TYR A 104 15.25 8.74 34.10
N ALA A 105 14.56 9.56 33.31
CA ALA A 105 14.82 9.68 31.87
C ALA A 105 16.22 10.26 31.62
N TRP A 106 16.64 11.25 32.40
CA TRP A 106 18.00 11.80 32.32
C TRP A 106 19.06 10.81 32.78
N ALA A 107 18.81 10.10 33.89
CA ALA A 107 19.76 9.10 34.40
C ALA A 107 19.96 7.94 33.41
N THR A 108 18.89 7.44 32.79
CA THR A 108 18.96 6.39 31.78
C THR A 108 19.59 6.87 30.48
N ALA A 109 19.33 8.11 30.05
CA ALA A 109 20.00 8.71 28.90
C ALA A 109 21.52 8.83 29.13
N LEU A 110 21.95 9.28 30.31
CA LEU A 110 23.37 9.32 30.67
C LEU A 110 23.99 7.93 30.75
N LEU A 111 23.27 6.95 31.31
CA LEU A 111 23.73 5.57 31.39
C LEU A 111 23.89 4.97 30.00
N LEU A 112 22.93 5.16 29.09
CA LEU A 112 23.03 4.75 27.69
C LEU A 112 24.18 5.46 26.97
N LEU A 113 24.36 6.76 27.19
CA LEU A 113 25.46 7.53 26.59
C LEU A 113 26.85 6.99 26.98
N VAL A 114 26.99 6.47 28.20
CA VAL A 114 28.25 5.87 28.69
C VAL A 114 28.37 4.38 28.30
N PHE A 115 27.30 3.60 28.41
CA PHE A 115 27.35 2.16 28.16
C PHE A 115 27.33 1.79 26.68
N LEU A 116 26.64 2.55 25.83
CA LEU A 116 26.57 2.26 24.39
C LEU A 116 27.95 2.24 23.71
N PRO A 117 28.86 3.21 23.91
CA PRO A 117 30.20 3.14 23.32
C PRO A 117 31.04 2.01 23.93
N LEU A 118 30.95 1.74 25.24
CA LEU A 118 31.64 0.61 25.87
C LEU A 118 31.18 -0.74 25.31
N PHE A 119 29.87 -0.87 25.07
CA PHE A 119 29.28 -2.06 24.47
C PHE A 119 29.71 -2.22 23.01
N MET A 120 29.73 -1.13 22.23
CA MET A 120 30.21 -1.15 20.86
C MET A 120 31.69 -1.55 20.76
N ILE A 121 32.55 -1.06 21.66
CA ILE A 121 33.97 -1.46 21.71
C ILE A 121 34.09 -2.98 21.96
N ARG A 122 33.33 -3.51 22.93
CA ARG A 122 33.34 -4.95 23.24
C ARG A 122 32.83 -5.82 22.09
N LEU A 123 31.83 -5.36 21.35
CA LEU A 123 31.33 -6.08 20.16
C LEU A 123 32.33 -6.02 19.01
N PHE A 124 33.03 -4.90 18.83
CA PHE A 124 34.04 -4.76 17.80
C PHE A 124 35.26 -5.65 18.06
N ASP A 125 35.72 -5.73 19.31
CA ASP A 125 36.82 -6.63 19.72
C ASP A 125 36.48 -8.12 19.51
N PHE A 126 35.19 -8.48 19.60
CA PHE A 126 34.73 -9.83 19.31
C PHE A 126 34.76 -10.14 17.81
N SER A 127 34.57 -9.13 16.95
CA SER A 127 34.64 -9.29 15.50
C SER A 127 36.06 -9.28 14.95
N SER A 128 37.02 -8.69 15.66
CA SER A 128 38.42 -8.57 15.21
C SER A 128 39.32 -9.73 15.60
N ASN A 129 38.81 -10.74 16.31
CA ASN A 129 39.48 -12.03 16.43
C ASN A 129 38.98 -12.95 15.31
N PRO A 130 39.69 -13.03 14.16
CA PRO A 130 39.38 -14.07 13.20
C PRO A 130 39.56 -15.42 13.93
N PRO A 131 38.55 -16.31 13.94
CA PRO A 131 38.78 -17.64 14.46
C PRO A 131 39.90 -18.24 13.61
N ALA A 132 41.04 -18.52 14.24
CA ALA A 132 42.12 -19.34 13.69
C ALA A 132 41.61 -20.78 13.58
N SER A 133 40.67 -20.97 12.68
CA SER A 133 40.06 -22.23 12.29
C SER A 133 40.05 -22.20 10.78
N SER A 134 41.24 -22.36 10.20
CA SER A 134 41.38 -22.73 8.81
C SER A 134 40.83 -24.15 8.67
N VAL A 135 39.51 -24.29 8.62
CA VAL A 135 38.89 -25.49 8.08
C VAL A 135 39.39 -25.56 6.64
N ALA A 136 40.22 -26.57 6.34
CA ALA A 136 40.67 -26.85 5.00
C ALA A 136 39.44 -27.11 4.14
N VAL A 137 39.02 -26.08 3.39
CA VAL A 137 38.01 -26.22 2.34
C VAL A 137 38.66 -27.07 1.26
N LEU A 138 38.37 -28.37 1.27
CA LEU A 138 38.59 -29.24 0.13
C LEU A 138 38.01 -28.52 -1.11
N PRO A 139 38.78 -28.39 -2.21
CA PRO A 139 38.30 -27.74 -3.41
C PRO A 139 37.03 -28.47 -3.86
N ARG A 140 35.89 -27.81 -3.67
CA ARG A 140 34.62 -28.27 -4.21
C ARG A 140 34.76 -28.19 -5.72
N ALA A 141 34.81 -29.34 -6.38
CA ALA A 141 34.81 -29.44 -7.83
C ALA A 141 33.61 -28.63 -8.36
N THR A 142 33.89 -27.45 -8.89
CA THR A 142 32.94 -26.65 -9.65
C THR A 142 32.91 -27.21 -11.07
N GLU A 143 32.48 -28.45 -11.24
CA GLU A 143 31.85 -28.91 -12.47
C GLU A 143 30.39 -28.47 -12.42
N GLY A 144 30.22 -27.16 -12.53
CA GLY A 144 28.95 -26.50 -12.79
C GLY A 144 29.13 -25.72 -14.06
N GLU A 145 29.17 -26.46 -15.17
CA GLU A 145 29.11 -25.99 -16.54
C GLU A 145 28.08 -24.85 -16.62
N LYS A 146 28.58 -23.62 -16.79
CA LYS A 146 27.75 -22.47 -17.14
C LYS A 146 27.29 -22.72 -18.56
N THR A 147 26.24 -23.51 -18.73
CA THR A 147 25.54 -23.56 -20.00
C THR A 147 24.98 -22.15 -20.25
N PRO A 148 25.43 -21.45 -21.29
CA PRO A 148 24.75 -20.24 -21.71
C PRO A 148 23.30 -20.61 -21.98
N TRP A 149 22.37 -19.81 -21.48
CA TRP A 149 20.94 -20.03 -21.67
C TRP A 149 20.62 -19.77 -23.16
N VAL A 150 20.72 -20.81 -24.00
CA VAL A 150 20.62 -20.75 -25.48
C VAL A 150 19.25 -21.20 -25.99
N SER A 151 18.28 -21.47 -25.12
CA SER A 151 16.91 -21.73 -25.57
C SER A 151 16.22 -20.42 -25.97
N PRO A 152 15.69 -20.31 -27.21
CA PRO A 152 14.75 -19.25 -27.56
C PRO A 152 13.60 -19.26 -26.55
N PRO A 153 13.09 -18.09 -26.12
CA PRO A 153 11.99 -18.06 -25.15
C PRO A 153 10.80 -18.81 -25.75
N GLU A 154 10.44 -19.94 -25.14
CA GLU A 154 9.21 -20.64 -25.53
C GLU A 154 8.01 -19.72 -25.22
N PRO A 155 7.02 -19.65 -26.13
CA PRO A 155 5.86 -18.82 -25.91
C PRO A 155 5.11 -19.30 -24.65
N LEU A 156 4.85 -18.36 -23.73
CA LEU A 156 4.17 -18.56 -22.44
C LEU A 156 2.96 -19.53 -22.48
N PRO A 157 2.08 -19.51 -23.50
CA PRO A 157 0.95 -20.43 -23.59
C PRO A 157 1.36 -21.91 -23.58
N LYS A 158 2.51 -22.25 -24.20
CA LYS A 158 2.99 -23.64 -24.28
C LYS A 158 3.53 -24.13 -22.94
N VAL A 159 4.20 -23.24 -22.20
CA VAL A 159 4.65 -23.52 -20.83
C VAL A 159 3.46 -23.71 -19.91
N LEU A 160 2.45 -22.83 -20.00
CA LEU A 160 1.22 -22.93 -19.19
C LEU A 160 0.42 -24.20 -19.49
N ALA A 161 0.37 -24.64 -20.75
CA ALA A 161 -0.31 -25.88 -21.14
C ALA A 161 0.40 -27.15 -20.64
N SER A 162 1.70 -27.08 -20.34
CA SER A 162 2.49 -28.22 -19.86
C SER A 162 2.51 -28.36 -18.34
N LEU A 163 2.02 -27.36 -17.60
CA LEU A 163 1.99 -27.39 -16.14
C LEU A 163 0.88 -28.30 -15.64
N THR A 164 1.22 -29.17 -14.69
CA THR A 164 0.21 -29.91 -13.94
C THR A 164 -0.59 -28.97 -13.04
N GLU A 165 -1.81 -29.35 -12.63
CA GLU A 165 -2.69 -28.53 -11.79
C GLU A 165 -2.05 -28.10 -10.45
N ASN A 166 -1.18 -28.94 -9.88
CA ASN A 166 -0.44 -28.59 -8.66
C ASN A 166 0.68 -27.59 -8.92
N GLU A 167 1.29 -27.61 -10.10
CA GLU A 167 2.36 -26.67 -10.48
C GLU A 167 1.77 -25.32 -10.87
N SER A 168 0.61 -25.30 -11.55
CA SER A 168 -0.11 -24.05 -11.83
C SER A 168 -0.56 -23.37 -10.54
N ARG A 169 -1.07 -24.13 -9.55
CA ARG A 169 -1.42 -23.61 -8.22
C ARG A 169 -0.22 -23.00 -7.48
N ARG A 170 0.93 -23.70 -7.47
CA ARG A 170 2.17 -23.18 -6.85
C ARG A 170 2.73 -21.96 -7.58
N LEU A 171 2.61 -21.92 -8.91
CA LEU A 171 3.02 -20.77 -9.70
C LEU A 171 2.13 -19.55 -9.40
N ALA A 172 0.81 -19.75 -9.33
CA ALA A 172 -0.15 -18.73 -8.96
C ALA A 172 0.11 -18.21 -7.54
N GLU A 173 0.34 -19.08 -6.56
CA GLU A 173 0.71 -18.69 -5.18
C GLU A 173 2.02 -17.90 -5.12
N ARG A 174 3.04 -18.28 -5.91
CA ARG A 174 4.28 -17.49 -5.98
C ARG A 174 4.07 -16.14 -6.65
N MET A 175 3.25 -16.07 -7.69
CA MET A 175 2.95 -14.81 -8.38
C MET A 175 2.14 -13.88 -7.49
N THR A 176 1.13 -14.37 -6.77
CA THR A 176 0.36 -13.54 -5.82
C THR A 176 1.19 -13.11 -4.62
N LEU A 177 2.08 -13.97 -4.10
CA LEU A 177 3.02 -13.58 -3.04
C LEU A 177 4.03 -12.54 -3.53
N ARG A 178 4.54 -12.65 -4.77
CA ARG A 178 5.44 -11.64 -5.34
C ARG A 178 4.71 -10.35 -5.65
N LEU A 179 3.53 -10.40 -6.27
CA LEU A 179 2.73 -9.21 -6.58
C LEU A 179 2.29 -8.51 -5.30
N GLY A 180 1.84 -9.25 -4.28
CA GLY A 180 1.52 -8.67 -2.96
C GLY A 180 2.75 -8.04 -2.29
N ARG A 181 3.94 -8.63 -2.45
CA ARG A 181 5.18 -8.07 -1.91
C ARG A 181 5.68 -6.87 -2.73
N VAL A 182 5.50 -6.85 -4.05
CA VAL A 182 5.84 -5.73 -4.93
C VAL A 182 4.86 -4.57 -4.74
N LEU A 183 3.57 -4.84 -4.53
CA LEU A 183 2.57 -3.83 -4.18
C LEU A 183 2.76 -3.27 -2.75
N SER A 184 3.34 -4.05 -1.83
CA SER A 184 3.76 -3.56 -0.50
C SER A 184 5.17 -2.96 -0.48
N SER A 185 5.97 -3.13 -1.54
CA SER A 185 7.36 -2.69 -1.63
C SER A 185 7.45 -1.44 -2.51
N GLU A 186 6.99 -0.31 -1.98
CA GLU A 186 7.74 0.95 -1.98
C GLU A 186 8.37 1.47 -3.29
N GLU A 187 7.78 1.25 -4.47
CA GLU A 187 8.19 1.97 -5.69
C GLU A 187 6.99 2.54 -6.46
N ALA A 188 6.91 3.88 -6.42
CA ALA A 188 6.06 4.83 -7.13
C ALA A 188 4.52 4.74 -6.89
N PRO A 189 3.88 5.82 -6.41
CA PRO A 189 2.43 5.91 -6.42
C PRO A 189 1.94 5.87 -7.86
N PHE A 190 1.02 4.95 -8.18
CA PHE A 190 0.23 5.02 -9.40
C PHE A 190 -0.32 6.44 -9.54
N SER A 191 -0.31 6.96 -10.77
CA SER A 191 -1.03 8.20 -11.06
C SER A 191 -2.50 8.01 -10.60
N PRO A 192 -3.13 9.00 -9.94
CA PRO A 192 -4.54 8.91 -9.53
C PRO A 192 -5.49 8.54 -10.68
N ALA A 193 -5.08 8.79 -11.93
CA ALA A 193 -5.83 8.38 -13.12
C ALA A 193 -5.76 6.88 -13.41
N GLU A 194 -4.62 6.23 -13.15
CA GLU A 194 -4.41 4.79 -13.37
C GLU A 194 -5.04 3.95 -12.27
N GLU A 195 -4.99 4.43 -11.02
CA GLU A 195 -5.68 3.80 -9.90
C GLU A 195 -7.21 3.78 -10.13
N LYS A 196 -7.77 4.87 -10.67
CA LYS A 196 -9.20 4.96 -11.00
C LYS A 196 -9.60 4.04 -12.17
N ALA A 197 -8.70 3.80 -13.13
CA ALA A 197 -8.95 2.87 -14.24
C ALA A 197 -8.94 1.41 -13.75
N HIS A 198 -8.03 1.05 -12.84
CA HIS A 198 -7.89 -0.31 -12.33
C HIS A 198 -9.10 -0.74 -11.48
N TRP A 199 -9.62 0.14 -10.62
CA TRP A 199 -10.82 -0.16 -9.82
C TRP A 199 -12.10 -0.24 -10.66
N ASN A 200 -12.18 0.46 -11.79
CA ASN A 200 -13.34 0.39 -12.67
C ASN A 200 -13.48 -0.97 -13.36
N ILE A 201 -12.37 -1.63 -13.72
CA ILE A 201 -12.42 -2.94 -14.38
C ILE A 201 -12.98 -4.00 -13.42
N HIS A 202 -12.54 -4.01 -12.16
CA HIS A 202 -13.01 -4.99 -11.18
C HIS A 202 -14.50 -4.82 -10.86
N ARG A 203 -14.98 -3.57 -10.77
CA ARG A 203 -16.39 -3.27 -10.51
C ARG A 203 -17.28 -3.56 -11.72
N LEU A 204 -16.78 -3.35 -12.93
CA LEU A 204 -17.49 -3.73 -14.16
C LEU A 204 -17.60 -5.25 -14.28
N LEU A 205 -16.61 -6.01 -13.81
CA LEU A 205 -16.67 -7.48 -13.80
C LEU A 205 -17.59 -8.06 -12.72
N GLU A 206 -17.74 -7.41 -11.57
CA GLU A 206 -18.66 -7.84 -10.51
C GLU A 206 -20.15 -7.59 -10.82
N GLY A 207 -20.44 -6.71 -11.79
CA GLY A 207 -21.81 -6.37 -12.19
C GLY A 207 -22.33 -7.09 -13.43
N LEU A 208 -21.49 -7.88 -14.10
CA LEU A 208 -21.89 -8.65 -15.28
C LEU A 208 -22.57 -9.94 -14.83
N GLU A 209 -23.73 -10.25 -15.42
CA GLU A 209 -24.37 -11.55 -15.21
C GLU A 209 -23.47 -12.66 -15.79
N GLU A 210 -23.57 -13.87 -15.25
CA GLU A 210 -22.66 -14.99 -15.56
C GLU A 210 -22.63 -15.29 -17.07
N GLU A 211 -23.75 -15.08 -17.77
CA GLU A 211 -23.89 -15.21 -19.22
C GLU A 211 -23.11 -14.14 -20.02
N GLU A 212 -23.04 -12.90 -19.53
CA GLU A 212 -22.29 -11.82 -20.19
C GLU A 212 -20.78 -11.99 -20.00
N LEU A 213 -20.37 -12.53 -18.86
CA LEU A 213 -18.98 -12.87 -18.58
C LEU A 213 -18.49 -14.00 -19.50
N GLU A 214 -19.32 -15.02 -19.75
CA GLU A 214 -19.00 -16.09 -20.71
C GLU A 214 -18.84 -15.56 -22.14
N VAL A 215 -19.69 -14.62 -22.57
CA VAL A 215 -19.58 -13.99 -23.89
C VAL A 215 -18.29 -13.17 -24.02
N LEU A 216 -17.92 -12.43 -22.98
CA LEU A 216 -16.68 -11.65 -22.93
C LEU A 216 -15.43 -12.53 -22.97
N ILE A 217 -15.42 -13.63 -22.21
CA ILE A 217 -14.33 -14.61 -22.22
C ILE A 217 -14.21 -15.24 -23.61
N LYS A 218 -15.32 -15.63 -24.24
CA LYS A 218 -15.35 -16.22 -25.59
C LYS A 218 -14.89 -15.25 -26.69
N LYS A 219 -15.03 -13.94 -26.46
CA LYS A 219 -14.58 -12.88 -27.38
C LYS A 219 -13.12 -12.49 -27.16
N LEU A 220 -12.58 -12.74 -25.97
CA LEU A 220 -11.18 -12.53 -25.60
C LEU A 220 -10.31 -13.77 -25.83
N GLU A 221 -10.90 -14.95 -26.00
CA GLU A 221 -10.20 -16.08 -26.59
C GLU A 221 -9.70 -15.65 -27.97
N PRO A 222 -8.37 -15.57 -28.18
CA PRO A 222 -7.83 -15.19 -29.46
C PRO A 222 -8.37 -16.20 -30.47
N GLU A 223 -9.13 -15.72 -31.46
CA GLU A 223 -9.58 -16.54 -32.58
C GLU A 223 -8.37 -17.36 -33.02
N LYS A 224 -8.46 -18.68 -32.85
CA LYS A 224 -7.46 -19.65 -33.31
C LYS A 224 -6.98 -19.16 -34.66
N SER A 225 -5.72 -18.76 -34.67
CA SER A 225 -4.93 -18.34 -35.82
C SER A 225 -5.25 -19.24 -37.02
N ALA A 226 -6.26 -18.83 -37.79
CA ALA A 226 -6.53 -19.28 -39.13
C ALA A 226 -5.46 -18.61 -39.98
N GLY A 227 -4.32 -19.29 -40.13
CA GLY A 227 -3.18 -18.74 -40.82
C GLY A 227 -1.89 -19.50 -40.55
N LEU A 228 -1.91 -20.82 -40.79
CA LEU A 228 -0.73 -21.48 -41.33
C LEU A 228 -0.36 -20.72 -42.61
N MET A 229 0.62 -19.79 -42.52
CA MET A 229 1.31 -19.33 -43.71
C MET A 229 2.15 -20.51 -44.20
N GLU A 230 1.73 -21.11 -45.31
CA GLU A 230 2.58 -21.98 -46.12
C GLU A 230 3.90 -21.25 -46.40
N GLU A 231 5.00 -21.85 -45.95
CA GLU A 231 6.34 -21.49 -46.35
C GLU A 231 6.45 -21.61 -47.88
N GLN A 232 6.56 -20.48 -48.59
CA GLN A 232 6.99 -20.52 -49.98
C GLN A 232 8.50 -20.81 -50.02
N PRO A 233 8.94 -21.79 -50.83
CA PRO A 233 10.35 -22.10 -50.97
C PRO A 233 11.08 -20.96 -51.71
N TYR A 234 12.13 -20.45 -51.09
CA TYR A 234 13.11 -19.59 -51.74
C TYR A 234 13.78 -20.36 -52.89
N VAL A 235 13.58 -19.87 -54.12
CA VAL A 235 14.36 -20.29 -55.29
C VAL A 235 15.62 -19.43 -55.32
N CYS A 236 16.78 -20.09 -55.26
CA CYS A 236 18.10 -19.48 -55.46
C CYS A 236 18.34 -19.06 -56.91
#